data_AF-A0A933JZZ0-F1
#
_entry.id   AF-A0A933JZZ0-F1
#
_cell.length_a   1.000
_cell.length_b   1.000
_cell.length_c   1.000
_cell.angle_alpha   90.00
_cell.angle_beta   90.00
_cell.angle_gamma   90.00
#
_symmetry.space_group_name_H-M   'P 1'
#
loop_
_entity.id
_entity.type
_entity.pdbx_description
1 polymer ?
#
loop_
_entity_poly.entity_id
_entity_poly.type
_entity_poly.pdbx_seq_one_letter_code
_entity_poly.pdbx_strand_id
1 'polypeptide(L)'
;MRTWRMLPASLVLVFVFGCLQFGKVDQGRVIEYDKDGAVLTMIRDVAVDAQKPDYSFLPPVTYKIPADRGEMGPEPKAGKRMKLDVGNKEIVIFDTATRAFKTIRYTLIDQQENVGNDNPLVFDPAQKKARTFPIIDKPKRTITIYSGRQRILVTFSVAEELLSLPASTWDSGDEVRIYYKEEGRALRLMNVSKTNIFKK
;
A
#
# COMPACT_ATOMS: atom_id res chain seq x y z
N MET A 1 -38.37 59.69 -41.66
CA MET A 1 -37.11 59.53 -40.91
C MET A 1 -37.40 58.52 -39.79
N ARG A 2 -37.07 57.22 -39.93
CA ARG A 2 -35.77 56.59 -39.57
C ARG A 2 -35.29 57.19 -38.24
N THR A 3 -35.37 56.56 -37.08
CA THR A 3 -34.96 55.22 -36.60
C THR A 3 -35.51 55.13 -35.15
N TRP A 4 -35.67 54.01 -34.46
CA TRP A 4 -34.62 53.07 -34.06
C TRP A 4 -35.28 51.93 -33.27
N ARG A 5 -34.70 50.76 -33.40
CA ARG A 5 -35.25 49.45 -33.05
C ARG A 5 -35.26 49.20 -31.54
N MET A 6 -36.23 48.38 -31.13
CA MET A 6 -36.21 47.61 -29.89
C MET A 6 -34.88 46.86 -29.73
N LEU A 7 -34.32 46.88 -28.52
CA LEU A 7 -33.27 45.96 -28.08
C LEU A 7 -33.66 45.45 -26.69
N PRO A 8 -33.99 44.16 -26.53
CA PRO A 8 -34.16 43.58 -25.20
C PRO A 8 -32.79 43.48 -24.53
N ALA A 9 -32.71 43.92 -23.28
CA ALA A 9 -31.52 43.76 -22.44
C ALA A 9 -31.29 42.27 -22.19
N SER A 10 -30.46 41.67 -23.03
CA SER A 10 -29.97 40.29 -22.90
C SER A 10 -29.07 40.18 -21.67
N LEU A 11 -29.64 39.70 -20.57
CA LEU A 11 -28.92 39.18 -19.41
C LEU A 11 -28.31 37.82 -19.81
N VAL A 12 -27.11 37.84 -20.39
CA VAL A 12 -26.31 36.62 -20.56
C VAL A 12 -25.64 36.35 -19.22
N LEU A 13 -26.32 35.61 -18.36
CA LEU A 13 -25.71 34.96 -17.21
C LEU A 13 -24.83 33.82 -17.76
N VAL A 14 -23.55 34.11 -17.99
CA VAL A 14 -22.57 33.08 -18.31
C VAL A 14 -22.27 32.30 -17.02
N PHE A 15 -23.12 31.34 -16.68
CA PHE A 15 -22.72 30.23 -15.83
C PHE A 15 -21.76 29.36 -16.65
N VAL A 16 -20.49 29.76 -16.73
CA VAL A 16 -19.42 28.80 -17.00
C VAL A 16 -19.41 27.91 -15.76
N PHE A 17 -20.15 26.81 -15.80
CA PHE A 17 -19.86 25.66 -14.99
C PHE A 17 -18.41 25.29 -15.30
N GLY A 18 -17.49 25.77 -14.46
CA GLY A 18 -16.22 25.11 -14.26
C GLY A 18 -16.56 23.70 -13.84
N CYS A 19 -16.58 22.77 -14.79
CA CYS A 19 -16.44 21.35 -14.53
C CYS A 19 -15.11 21.21 -13.78
N LEU A 20 -15.14 21.39 -12.46
CA LEU A 20 -14.06 21.01 -11.58
C LEU A 20 -13.96 19.50 -11.76
N GLN A 21 -13.08 19.06 -12.66
CA GLN A 21 -12.66 17.67 -12.73
C GLN A 21 -11.91 17.39 -11.43
N PHE A 22 -12.67 16.96 -10.43
CA PHE A 22 -12.14 16.41 -9.21
C PHE A 22 -11.21 15.26 -9.59
N GLY A 23 -10.00 15.26 -9.05
CA GLY A 23 -9.06 14.16 -9.30
C GLY A 23 -9.58 12.86 -8.69
N LYS A 24 -9.00 11.76 -9.14
CA LYS A 24 -9.29 10.41 -8.65
C LYS A 24 -8.36 10.05 -7.50
N VAL A 25 -8.78 9.06 -6.72
CA VAL A 25 -8.01 8.51 -5.61
C VAL A 25 -7.88 7.02 -5.79
N ASP A 26 -6.64 6.55 -5.81
CA ASP A 26 -6.34 5.13 -5.67
C ASP A 26 -5.72 4.90 -4.29
N GLN A 27 -6.05 3.77 -3.67
CA GLN A 27 -5.40 3.31 -2.45
C GLN A 27 -4.94 1.87 -2.67
N GLY A 28 -3.79 1.51 -2.13
CA GLY A 28 -3.27 0.16 -2.29
C GLY A 28 -1.94 -0.11 -1.60
N ARG A 29 -1.49 -1.35 -1.76
CA ARG A 29 -0.25 -1.86 -1.18
C ARG A 29 0.92 -1.68 -2.13
N VAL A 30 1.96 -1.03 -1.64
CA VAL A 30 3.20 -0.81 -2.40
C VAL A 30 3.97 -2.11 -2.58
N ILE A 31 4.19 -2.49 -3.83
CA ILE A 31 5.01 -3.65 -4.18
C ILE A 31 6.40 -3.23 -4.66
N GLU A 32 6.58 -2.01 -5.16
CA GLU A 32 7.86 -1.46 -5.61
C GLU A 32 7.89 0.05 -5.39
N TYR A 33 9.05 0.56 -4.98
CA TYR A 33 9.29 1.98 -4.82
C TYR A 33 10.73 2.28 -5.25
N ASP A 34 10.86 3.04 -6.35
CA ASP A 34 12.12 3.53 -6.87
C ASP A 34 12.19 5.04 -6.60
N LYS A 35 12.99 5.40 -5.58
CA LYS A 35 13.17 6.78 -5.15
C LYS A 35 13.88 7.62 -6.22
N ASP A 36 14.84 7.02 -6.91
CA ASP A 36 15.74 7.71 -7.85
C ASP A 36 15.06 7.85 -9.22
N GLY A 37 14.36 6.80 -9.66
CA GLY A 37 13.48 6.83 -10.82
C GLY A 37 12.17 7.59 -10.58
N ALA A 38 11.89 8.00 -9.34
CA ALA A 38 10.68 8.70 -8.93
C ALA A 38 9.38 7.94 -9.29
N VAL A 39 9.37 6.63 -9.05
CA VAL A 39 8.28 5.72 -9.43
C VAL A 39 7.83 4.86 -8.26
N LEU A 40 6.53 4.63 -8.18
CA LEU A 40 5.90 3.70 -7.24
C LEU A 40 4.99 2.75 -7.99
N THR A 41 5.04 1.46 -7.67
CA THR A 41 4.09 0.45 -8.16
C THR A 41 3.35 -0.18 -6.99
N MET A 42 2.03 -0.30 -7.13
CA MET A 42 1.15 -0.86 -6.09
C MET A 42 0.08 -1.79 -6.66
N ILE A 43 -0.44 -2.65 -5.79
CA ILE A 43 -1.69 -3.40 -6.01
C ILE A 43 -2.81 -2.61 -5.35
N ARG A 44 -3.84 -2.23 -6.12
CA ARG A 44 -5.00 -1.51 -5.59
C ARG A 44 -5.74 -2.37 -4.56
N ASP A 45 -6.22 -1.72 -3.51
CA ASP A 45 -7.22 -2.28 -2.62
C ASP A 45 -8.61 -2.11 -3.24
N VAL A 46 -9.23 -3.22 -3.66
CA VAL A 46 -10.57 -3.24 -4.27
C VAL A 46 -11.66 -2.93 -3.23
N ALA A 47 -11.44 -3.32 -1.97
CA ALA A 47 -12.41 -3.10 -0.91
C ALA A 47 -12.39 -1.64 -0.40
N VAL A 48 -11.27 -0.94 -0.58
CA VAL A 48 -11.03 0.41 -0.04
C VAL A 48 -11.23 0.44 1.49
N ASP A 49 -10.80 -0.63 2.17
CA ASP A 49 -10.92 -0.82 3.61
C ASP A 49 -9.55 -1.20 4.18
N ALA A 50 -8.93 -0.27 4.92
CA ALA A 50 -7.61 -0.48 5.50
C ALA A 50 -7.54 -1.63 6.53
N GLN A 51 -8.66 -1.98 7.17
CA GLN A 51 -8.74 -3.09 8.14
C GLN A 51 -8.97 -4.43 7.43
N LYS A 52 -9.70 -4.42 6.31
CA LYS A 52 -10.04 -5.61 5.53
C LYS A 52 -9.80 -5.39 4.03
N PRO A 53 -8.54 -5.18 3.61
CA PRO A 53 -8.27 -4.88 2.21
C PRO A 53 -8.35 -6.12 1.33
N ASP A 54 -8.67 -5.90 0.07
CA ASP A 54 -8.68 -6.88 -1.00
C ASP A 54 -7.66 -6.51 -2.07
N TYR A 55 -6.51 -7.19 -2.05
CA TYR A 55 -5.42 -6.98 -3.00
C TYR A 55 -5.47 -7.96 -4.19
N SER A 56 -6.66 -8.19 -4.74
CA SER A 56 -6.86 -9.05 -5.93
C SER A 56 -6.70 -8.31 -7.27
N PHE A 57 -6.46 -6.99 -7.25
CA PHE A 57 -6.39 -6.17 -8.46
C PHE A 57 -5.12 -6.43 -9.29
N LEU A 58 -5.28 -6.92 -10.52
CA LEU A 58 -4.22 -7.01 -11.53
C LEU A 58 -4.67 -6.31 -12.83
N PRO A 59 -3.72 -5.74 -13.60
CA PRO A 59 -2.29 -5.65 -13.32
C PRO A 59 -1.96 -4.62 -12.20
N PRO A 60 -0.75 -4.65 -11.63
CA PRO A 60 -0.30 -3.59 -10.73
C PRO A 60 -0.33 -2.22 -11.43
N VAL A 61 -0.57 -1.18 -10.66
CA VAL A 61 -0.58 0.20 -11.15
C VAL A 61 0.68 0.93 -10.75
N THR A 62 1.21 1.72 -11.68
CA THR A 62 2.47 2.43 -11.52
C THR A 62 2.22 3.93 -11.65
N TYR A 63 2.80 4.70 -10.75
CA TYR A 63 2.74 6.15 -10.73
C TYR A 63 4.12 6.76 -10.69
N LYS A 64 4.33 7.83 -11.46
CA LYS A 64 5.36 8.82 -11.14
C LYS A 64 4.96 9.53 -9.86
N ILE A 65 5.86 9.59 -8.89
CA ILE A 65 5.63 10.27 -7.61
C ILE A 65 5.67 11.79 -7.81
N PRO A 66 5.04 12.59 -6.92
CA PRO A 66 5.06 14.05 -7.03
C PRO A 66 6.49 14.60 -7.06
N ALA A 67 6.72 15.58 -7.94
CA ALA A 67 8.01 16.27 -8.01
C ALA A 67 8.28 17.09 -6.74
N ASP A 68 7.24 17.72 -6.20
CA ASP A 68 7.28 18.37 -4.90
C ASP A 68 7.12 17.32 -3.78
N ARG A 69 8.16 17.19 -2.95
CA ARG A 69 8.15 16.27 -1.79
C ARG A 69 7.18 16.73 -0.69
N GLY A 70 6.77 18.00 -0.66
CA GLY A 70 5.71 18.50 0.22
C GLY A 70 4.34 17.89 -0.07
N GLU A 71 4.13 17.38 -1.28
CA GLU A 71 2.93 16.63 -1.68
C GLU A 71 3.05 15.12 -1.40
N MET A 72 4.11 14.72 -0.69
CA MET A 72 4.34 13.35 -0.23
C MET A 72 4.32 13.25 1.31
N GLY A 73 3.70 12.18 1.81
CA GLY A 73 3.91 11.70 3.17
C GLY A 73 5.27 10.99 3.32
N PRO A 74 5.49 10.30 4.45
CA PRO A 74 6.69 9.49 4.67
C PRO A 74 6.93 8.50 3.52
N GLU A 75 8.19 8.29 3.14
CA GLU A 75 8.52 7.37 2.03
C GLU A 75 7.94 5.97 2.27
N PRO A 76 7.32 5.36 1.24
CA PRO A 76 6.75 4.04 1.37
C PRO A 76 7.80 2.94 1.33
N LYS A 77 7.53 1.87 2.06
CA LYS A 77 8.27 0.61 1.99
C LYS A 77 7.55 -0.37 1.07
N ALA A 78 8.29 -1.02 0.18
CA ALA A 78 7.78 -2.09 -0.67
C ALA A 78 7.74 -3.44 0.06
N GLY A 79 6.74 -4.26 -0.25
CA GLY A 79 6.67 -5.65 0.19
C GLY A 79 5.67 -6.45 -0.64
N LYS A 80 6.01 -7.72 -0.92
CA LYS A 80 5.27 -8.55 -1.88
C LYS A 80 4.19 -9.41 -1.23
N ARG A 81 4.12 -9.49 0.11
CA ARG A 81 3.07 -10.23 0.80
C ARG A 81 1.72 -9.49 0.73
N MET A 82 0.77 -10.10 0.03
CA MET A 82 -0.60 -9.60 -0.14
C MET A 82 -1.52 -10.11 0.97
N LYS A 83 -1.38 -11.39 1.35
CA LYS A 83 -2.24 -12.01 2.37
C LYS A 83 -1.43 -12.91 3.31
N LEU A 84 -1.80 -12.90 4.58
CA LEU A 84 -1.46 -13.93 5.56
C LEU A 84 -2.77 -14.59 6.01
N ASP A 85 -2.92 -15.87 5.69
CA ASP A 85 -4.06 -16.71 6.06
C ASP A 85 -3.59 -17.80 7.03
N VAL A 86 -3.67 -17.51 8.32
CA VAL A 86 -3.22 -18.44 9.37
C VAL A 86 -4.11 -19.68 9.51
N GLY A 87 -5.39 -19.56 9.15
CA GLY A 87 -6.35 -20.67 9.21
C GLY A 87 -6.02 -21.74 8.18
N ASN A 88 -5.75 -21.33 6.94
CA ASN A 88 -5.39 -22.25 5.86
C ASN A 88 -3.88 -22.57 5.79
N LYS A 89 -3.07 -21.83 6.56
CA LYS A 89 -1.60 -21.90 6.55
C LYS A 89 -1.04 -21.53 5.18
N GLU A 90 -1.55 -20.41 4.66
CA GLU A 90 -1.23 -19.89 3.34
C GLU A 90 -0.76 -18.44 3.42
N ILE A 91 0.17 -18.11 2.54
CA ILE A 91 0.59 -16.74 2.27
C ILE A 91 0.40 -16.49 0.78
N VAL A 92 -0.23 -15.38 0.43
CA VAL A 92 -0.30 -14.92 -0.97
C VAL A 92 0.75 -13.85 -1.17
N ILE A 93 1.61 -14.02 -2.17
CA ILE A 93 2.60 -13.03 -2.60
C ILE A 93 2.32 -12.56 -4.02
N PHE A 94 2.77 -11.36 -4.35
CA PHE A 94 2.94 -10.91 -5.73
C PHE A 94 4.32 -11.36 -6.23
N ASP A 95 4.34 -12.23 -7.24
CA ASP A 95 5.56 -12.67 -7.90
C ASP A 95 5.90 -11.69 -9.03
N THR A 96 7.04 -11.01 -8.90
CA THR A 96 7.51 -10.02 -9.87
C THR A 96 7.92 -10.62 -11.20
N ALA A 97 8.37 -11.88 -11.22
CA ALA A 97 8.82 -12.53 -12.44
C ALA A 97 7.63 -12.88 -13.34
N THR A 98 6.57 -13.41 -12.75
CA THR A 98 5.35 -13.81 -13.47
C THR A 98 4.30 -12.70 -13.52
N ARG A 99 4.47 -11.63 -12.74
CA ARG A 99 3.51 -10.54 -12.54
C ARG A 99 2.12 -11.02 -12.09
N ALA A 100 2.09 -12.11 -11.33
CA ALA A 100 0.88 -12.78 -10.87
C ALA A 100 0.92 -13.02 -9.35
N PHE A 101 -0.23 -13.41 -8.79
CA PHE A 101 -0.27 -13.86 -7.41
C PHE A 101 0.11 -15.32 -7.29
N LYS A 102 0.91 -15.64 -6.28
CA LYS A 102 1.27 -17.01 -5.92
C LYS A 102 0.84 -17.30 -4.49
N THR A 103 0.09 -18.37 -4.32
CA THR A 103 -0.23 -18.92 -3.00
C THR A 103 0.87 -19.88 -2.59
N ILE A 104 1.43 -19.65 -1.40
CA ILE A 104 2.46 -20.47 -0.77
C ILE A 104 1.83 -21.08 0.47
N ARG A 105 1.75 -22.41 0.48
CA ARG A 105 1.42 -23.16 1.70
C ARG A 105 2.65 -23.27 2.58
N TYR A 106 2.49 -23.09 3.88
CA TYR A 106 3.58 -23.17 4.84
C TYR A 106 3.29 -24.19 5.96
N THR A 107 4.35 -24.62 6.63
CA THR A 107 4.24 -25.43 7.85
C THR A 107 4.36 -24.49 9.05
N LEU A 108 3.31 -24.44 9.86
CA LEU A 108 3.29 -23.61 11.07
C LEU A 108 4.28 -24.16 12.11
N ILE A 109 5.12 -23.29 12.66
CA ILE A 109 6.06 -23.63 13.75
C ILE A 109 5.60 -23.00 15.06
N ASP A 110 5.27 -21.70 15.04
CA ASP A 110 4.75 -20.96 16.20
C ASP A 110 3.79 -19.87 15.74
N GLN A 111 2.78 -19.57 16.56
CA GLN A 111 1.84 -18.48 16.33
C GLN A 111 1.45 -17.85 17.66
N GLN A 112 1.61 -16.54 17.72
CA GLN A 112 1.22 -15.72 18.86
C GLN A 112 0.20 -14.68 18.41
N GLU A 113 -0.96 -14.70 19.04
CA GLU A 113 -2.07 -13.80 18.75
C GLU A 113 -2.11 -12.65 19.76
N ASN A 114 -2.92 -11.62 19.46
CA ASN A 114 -3.08 -10.42 20.30
C ASN A 114 -1.77 -9.63 20.55
N VAL A 115 -0.74 -9.84 19.73
CA VAL A 115 0.55 -9.15 19.80
C VAL A 115 0.39 -7.70 19.31
N GLY A 116 0.25 -6.77 20.26
CA GLY A 116 0.23 -5.33 20.01
C GLY A 116 1.56 -4.80 19.49
N ASN A 117 1.57 -3.59 18.93
CA ASN A 117 2.76 -2.95 18.38
C ASN A 117 3.76 -2.46 19.46
N ASP A 118 3.34 -2.46 20.71
CA ASP A 118 4.11 -2.16 21.93
C ASP A 118 4.64 -3.43 22.63
N ASN A 119 4.23 -4.62 22.16
CA ASN A 119 4.64 -5.88 22.77
C ASN A 119 6.17 -6.09 22.63
N PRO A 120 6.89 -6.52 23.68
CA PRO A 120 8.34 -6.73 23.66
C PRO A 120 8.87 -7.66 22.54
N LEU A 121 8.00 -8.53 22.01
CA LEU A 121 8.30 -9.43 20.89
C LEU A 121 8.42 -8.71 19.56
N VAL A 122 7.85 -7.50 19.44
CA VAL A 122 7.84 -6.71 18.19
C VAL A 122 8.33 -5.28 18.40
N PHE A 123 8.60 -4.89 19.66
CA PHE A 123 9.09 -3.57 20.05
C PHE A 123 10.20 -3.71 21.08
N ASP A 124 11.28 -2.94 20.91
CA ASP A 124 12.34 -2.80 21.91
C ASP A 124 12.01 -1.57 22.78
N PRO A 125 11.61 -1.76 24.06
CA PRO A 125 11.27 -0.66 24.95
C PRO A 125 12.50 0.15 25.38
N ALA A 126 13.69 -0.44 25.43
CA ALA A 126 14.93 0.25 25.79
C ALA A 126 15.37 1.21 24.68
N GLN A 127 15.24 0.78 23.43
CA GLN A 127 15.57 1.60 22.25
C GLN A 127 14.39 2.42 21.71
N LYS A 128 13.19 2.24 22.28
CA LYS A 128 11.92 2.80 21.79
C LYS A 128 11.72 2.58 20.29
N LYS A 129 12.02 1.38 19.80
CA LYS A 129 12.06 1.07 18.36
C LYS A 129 11.36 -0.25 18.04
N ALA A 130 10.57 -0.27 16.97
CA ALA A 130 9.99 -1.50 16.45
C ALA A 130 11.09 -2.46 15.96
N ARG A 131 10.92 -3.76 16.24
CA ARG A 131 11.78 -4.81 15.68
C ARG A 131 11.54 -4.93 14.19
N THR A 132 12.58 -5.35 13.47
CA THR A 132 12.51 -5.51 12.02
C THR A 132 12.02 -6.91 11.68
N PHE A 133 11.01 -6.97 10.82
CA PHE A 133 10.47 -8.19 10.23
C PHE A 133 10.47 -8.04 8.70
N PRO A 134 10.52 -9.16 7.95
CA PRO A 134 10.59 -10.55 8.41
C PRO A 134 11.99 -10.90 8.97
N ILE A 135 12.05 -11.93 9.81
CA ILE A 135 13.30 -12.56 10.25
C ILE A 135 13.40 -13.90 9.52
N ILE A 136 14.46 -14.09 8.73
CA ILE A 136 14.71 -15.34 8.00
C ILE A 136 15.89 -16.04 8.66
N ASP A 137 15.62 -17.15 9.34
CA ASP A 137 16.64 -18.02 9.97
C ASP A 137 16.90 -19.20 9.02
N LYS A 138 17.92 -19.06 8.17
CA LYS A 138 18.31 -20.10 7.19
C LYS A 138 18.76 -21.41 7.87
N PRO A 139 19.60 -21.40 8.92
CA PRO A 139 19.96 -22.63 9.63
C PRO A 139 18.75 -23.40 10.17
N LYS A 140 17.76 -22.70 10.73
CA LYS A 140 16.53 -23.32 11.24
C LYS A 140 15.45 -23.51 10.19
N ARG A 141 15.66 -23.00 8.96
CA ARG A 141 14.70 -23.03 7.85
C ARG A 141 13.34 -22.42 8.22
N THR A 142 13.37 -21.30 8.95
CA THR A 142 12.16 -20.62 9.41
C THR A 142 12.12 -19.16 8.99
N ILE A 143 10.89 -18.64 8.88
CA ILE A 143 10.59 -17.24 8.64
C ILE A 143 9.63 -16.80 9.74
N THR A 144 9.97 -15.70 10.42
CA THR A 144 9.09 -15.05 11.39
C THR A 144 8.61 -13.73 10.82
N ILE A 145 7.28 -13.54 10.77
CA ILE A 145 6.66 -12.29 10.30
C ILE A 145 5.66 -11.77 11.33
N TYR A 146 5.58 -10.45 11.41
CA TYR A 146 4.58 -9.76 12.21
C TYR A 146 3.52 -9.12 11.30
N SER A 147 2.25 -9.23 11.70
CA SER A 147 1.11 -8.58 11.07
C SER A 147 0.49 -7.63 12.09
N GLY A 148 0.86 -6.35 12.03
CA GLY A 148 0.32 -5.35 12.96
C GLY A 148 -1.20 -5.21 12.89
N ARG A 149 -1.77 -5.26 11.68
CA ARG A 149 -3.22 -5.20 11.47
C ARG A 149 -3.96 -6.40 12.09
N GLN A 150 -3.43 -7.61 11.94
CA GLN A 150 -4.03 -8.81 12.54
C GLN A 150 -3.60 -9.02 14.00
N ARG A 151 -2.60 -8.28 14.50
CA ARG A 151 -1.94 -8.47 15.80
C ARG A 151 -1.41 -9.91 15.99
N ILE A 152 -0.81 -10.46 14.92
CA ILE A 152 -0.27 -11.83 14.92
C ILE A 152 1.22 -11.79 14.62
N LEU A 153 1.99 -12.53 15.42
CA LEU A 153 3.38 -12.91 15.14
C LEU A 153 3.39 -14.40 14.80
N VAL A 154 3.89 -14.76 13.61
CA VAL A 154 3.90 -16.14 13.15
C VAL A 154 5.29 -16.55 12.69
N THR A 155 5.73 -17.72 13.13
CA THR A 155 6.94 -18.40 12.66
C THR A 155 6.53 -19.64 11.90
N PHE A 156 7.06 -19.81 10.70
CA PHE A 156 6.72 -20.92 9.82
C PHE A 156 7.92 -21.36 9.00
N SER A 157 7.84 -22.57 8.43
CA SER A 157 8.78 -23.06 7.42
C SER A 157 8.11 -23.18 6.06
N VAL A 158 8.92 -23.06 5.01
CA VAL A 158 8.55 -23.18 3.61
C VAL A 158 9.56 -24.09 2.90
N ALA A 159 9.26 -24.46 1.66
CA ALA A 159 10.21 -25.18 0.81
C ALA A 159 11.54 -24.41 0.69
N GLU A 160 12.66 -25.13 0.59
CA GLU A 160 14.01 -24.56 0.71
C GLU A 160 14.32 -23.54 -0.38
N GLU A 161 13.81 -23.75 -1.58
CA GLU A 161 13.91 -22.82 -2.71
C GLU A 161 13.30 -21.46 -2.39
N LEU A 162 12.25 -21.41 -1.57
CA LEU A 162 11.58 -20.17 -1.18
C LEU A 162 12.38 -19.38 -0.14
N LEU A 163 13.21 -20.03 0.69
CA LEU A 163 14.06 -19.36 1.69
C LEU A 163 15.15 -18.49 1.04
N SER A 164 15.45 -18.71 -0.24
CA SER A 164 16.37 -17.90 -1.03
C SER A 164 15.76 -16.57 -1.49
N LEU A 165 14.42 -16.43 -1.43
CA LEU A 165 13.73 -15.22 -1.86
C LEU A 165 14.07 -14.03 -0.95
N PRO A 166 14.10 -12.80 -1.50
CA PRO A 166 14.40 -11.59 -0.72
C PRO A 166 13.43 -11.41 0.45
N ALA A 167 13.90 -10.77 1.53
CA ALA A 167 13.07 -10.48 2.71
C ALA A 167 11.77 -9.72 2.36
N SER A 168 11.83 -8.80 1.40
CA SER A 168 10.65 -8.07 0.91
C SER A 168 9.54 -8.96 0.36
N THR A 169 9.84 -10.22 -0.01
CA THR A 169 8.85 -11.22 -0.42
C THR A 169 7.84 -11.51 0.68
N TRP A 170 8.32 -11.63 1.91
CA TRP A 170 7.55 -12.03 3.08
C TRP A 170 7.00 -10.83 3.85
N ASP A 171 7.52 -9.64 3.57
CA ASP A 171 7.06 -8.40 4.15
C ASP A 171 5.79 -7.89 3.48
N SER A 172 4.96 -7.20 4.26
CA SER A 172 3.89 -6.38 3.73
C SER A 172 4.42 -4.99 3.40
N GLY A 173 4.19 -4.56 2.16
CA GLY A 173 4.40 -3.17 1.78
C GLY A 173 3.48 -2.23 2.55
N ASP A 174 3.88 -0.97 2.60
CA ASP A 174 3.04 0.09 3.15
C ASP A 174 1.79 0.29 2.28
N GLU A 175 0.72 0.73 2.91
CA GLU A 175 -0.49 1.20 2.25
C GLU A 175 -0.30 2.68 1.89
N VAL A 176 -0.53 3.02 0.62
CA VAL A 176 -0.48 4.39 0.13
C VAL A 176 -1.80 4.81 -0.48
N ARG A 177 -2.06 6.11 -0.44
CA ARG A 177 -3.16 6.77 -1.12
C ARG A 177 -2.60 7.77 -2.13
N ILE A 178 -3.01 7.65 -3.37
CA ILE A 178 -2.55 8.47 -4.49
C ILE A 178 -3.72 9.29 -5.01
N TYR A 179 -3.57 10.61 -5.00
CA TYR A 179 -4.48 11.51 -5.69
C TYR A 179 -3.88 11.89 -7.04
N TYR A 180 -4.64 11.79 -8.11
CA TYR A 180 -4.18 12.05 -9.47
C TYR A 180 -5.29 12.63 -10.35
N LYS A 181 -4.90 13.34 -11.40
CA LYS A 181 -5.80 13.79 -12.49
C LYS A 181 -5.50 13.09 -13.80
N GLU A 182 -4.25 12.70 -14.00
CA GLU A 182 -3.76 11.93 -15.14
C GLU A 182 -3.32 10.55 -14.65
N GLU A 183 -3.75 9.49 -15.33
CA GLU A 183 -3.37 8.12 -14.98
C GLU A 183 -1.84 7.97 -14.96
N GLY A 184 -1.31 7.34 -13.92
CA GLY A 184 0.13 7.14 -13.74
C GLY A 184 0.93 8.39 -13.33
N ARG A 185 0.29 9.53 -13.03
CA ARG A 185 0.96 10.72 -12.48
C ARG A 185 0.31 11.18 -11.18
N ALA A 186 0.99 10.92 -10.07
CA ALA A 186 0.51 11.33 -8.75
C ALA A 186 0.65 12.85 -8.59
N LEU A 187 -0.44 13.50 -8.17
CA LEU A 187 -0.41 14.87 -7.64
C LEU A 187 -0.09 14.86 -6.15
N ARG A 188 -0.60 13.86 -5.41
CA ARG A 188 -0.26 13.63 -4.00
C ARG A 188 -0.06 12.16 -3.73
N LEU A 189 0.86 11.84 -2.82
CA LEU A 189 1.13 10.48 -2.36
C LEU A 189 1.21 10.48 -0.84
N MET A 190 0.23 9.87 -0.18
CA MET A 190 0.21 9.75 1.28
C MET A 190 0.51 8.31 1.69
N ASN A 191 1.47 8.11 2.59
CA ASN A 191 1.71 6.82 3.22
C ASN A 191 0.75 6.64 4.41
N VAL A 192 -0.33 5.91 4.18
CA VAL A 192 -1.41 5.68 5.15
C VAL A 192 -0.90 4.82 6.30
N SER A 193 0.04 3.90 6.05
CA SER A 193 0.61 3.05 7.11
C SER A 193 1.44 3.81 8.12
N LYS A 194 2.04 4.94 7.73
CA LYS A 194 2.91 5.74 8.60
C LYS A 194 2.27 7.04 9.07
N THR A 195 1.24 7.52 8.38
CA THR A 195 0.52 8.73 8.77
C THR A 195 -0.68 8.37 9.64
N ASN A 196 -0.62 8.73 10.93
CA ASN A 196 -1.76 8.61 11.82
C ASN A 196 -2.75 9.75 11.57
N ILE A 197 -3.69 9.54 10.65
CA ILE A 197 -4.74 10.52 10.32
C ILE A 197 -5.75 10.76 11.47
N PHE A 198 -5.66 10.00 12.57
CA PHE A 198 -6.54 10.12 13.74
C PHE A 198 -5.89 10.85 14.92
N LYS A 199 -4.61 11.21 14.83
CA LYS A 199 -3.99 12.14 15.77
C LYS A 199 -4.27 13.57 15.28
N LYS A 200 -5.31 14.18 15.85
CA LYS A 200 -5.45 15.64 15.91
C LYS A 200 -4.51 16.21 16.95
#